data_AF-A0AA51I437-F1
#
_entry.id   AF-A0AA51I437-F1
#
_cell.length_a   1.000
_cell.length_b   1.000
_cell.length_c   1.000
_cell.angle_alpha   90.00
_cell.angle_beta   90.00
_cell.angle_gamma   90.00
#
_symmetry.space_group_name_H-M   'P 1'
#
loop_
_entity.id
_entity.type
_entity.pdbx_description
1 polymer ?
#
loop_
_entity_poly.entity_id
_entity_poly.type
_entity_poly.pdbx_seq_one_letter_code
_entity_poly.pdbx_strand_id
1 'polypeptide(L)' 'EHMLGWNIPDEFQYFVHDHWRSYPAVSKYWHYGLAFIYTILMCASCLGNGIVIWIFST' A
#
# COMPACT_ATOMS: atom_id res chain seq x y z
N GLU A 1 20.97 10.52 0.67
CA GLU A 1 19.58 10.07 0.43
C GLU A 1 19.63 8.84 -0.45
N HIS A 2 18.71 7.89 -0.26
CA HIS A 2 18.64 6.69 -1.11
C HIS A 2 17.68 6.91 -2.27
N MET A 3 17.84 6.16 -3.36
CA MET A 3 16.86 6.15 -4.46
C MET A 3 15.69 5.23 -4.12
N LEU A 4 14.55 5.42 -4.78
CA LEU A 4 13.39 4.56 -4.63
C LEU A 4 13.76 3.12 -5.01
N GLY A 5 13.42 2.17 -4.14
CA GLY A 5 13.74 0.75 -4.33
C GLY A 5 15.14 0.32 -3.87
N TRP A 6 15.87 1.16 -3.13
CA TRP A 6 17.20 0.82 -2.58
C TRP A 6 17.24 -0.42 -1.68
N ASN A 7 16.09 -0.80 -1.09
CA ASN A 7 15.95 -1.92 -0.16
C ASN A 7 15.38 -3.19 -0.82
N ILE A 8 15.21 -3.18 -2.16
CA ILE A 8 14.69 -4.32 -2.90
C ILE A 8 15.87 -5.24 -3.27
N PRO A 9 15.82 -6.55 -2.95
CA PRO A 9 16.85 -7.50 -3.39
C PRO A 9 17.03 -7.49 -4.91
N ASP A 10 18.26 -7.70 -5.39
CA ASP A 10 18.60 -7.60 -6.82
C ASP A 10 17.75 -8.51 -7.71
N GLU A 11 17.41 -9.70 -7.20
CA GLU A 11 16.51 -10.67 -7.85
C GLU A 11 15.09 -10.16 -8.07
N PHE A 12 14.63 -9.11 -7.36
CA PHE A 12 13.31 -8.51 -7.54
C PHE A 12 13.35 -7.14 -8.22
N GLN A 13 14.55 -6.59 -8.48
CA GLN A 13 14.67 -5.27 -9.07
C GLN A 13 13.96 -5.20 -10.42
N TYR A 14 14.04 -6.25 -11.25
CA TYR A 14 13.43 -6.28 -12.59
C TYR A 14 11.91 -6.11 -12.62
N PHE A 15 11.20 -6.31 -11.49
CA PHE A 15 9.76 -6.04 -11.39
C PHE A 15 9.43 -4.54 -11.34
N VAL A 16 10.40 -3.70 -10.97
CA VAL A 16 10.25 -2.25 -10.90
C VAL A 16 10.77 -1.64 -12.20
N HIS A 17 9.87 -0.98 -12.94
CA HIS A 17 10.24 -0.28 -14.16
C HIS A 17 11.28 0.82 -13.89
N ASP A 18 12.28 0.98 -14.77
CA ASP A 18 13.43 1.88 -14.58
C ASP A 18 13.04 3.33 -14.27
N HIS A 19 11.95 3.81 -14.88
CA HIS A 19 11.34 5.12 -14.57
C HIS A 19 11.16 5.38 -13.06
N TRP A 20 10.76 4.36 -12.29
CA TRP A 20 10.51 4.55 -10.87
C TRP A 20 11.80 4.64 -10.04
N ARG A 21 12.90 4.06 -10.53
CA ARG A 21 14.20 4.08 -9.84
C ARG A 21 14.90 5.44 -9.93
N SER A 22 14.46 6.34 -10.80
CA SER A 22 15.03 7.70 -10.93
C SER A 22 14.55 8.67 -9.84
N TYR A 23 13.61 8.27 -8.98
CA TYR A 23 13.09 9.11 -7.90
C TYR A 23 13.83 8.87 -6.58
N PRO A 24 13.97 9.89 -5.72
CA PRO A 24 14.50 9.71 -4.37
C PRO A 24 13.53 8.88 -3.52
N ALA A 25 14.08 8.16 -2.53
CA ALA A 25 13.30 7.42 -1.56
C ALA A 25 12.42 8.38 -0.75
N VAL A 26 11.15 8.03 -0.63
CA VAL A 26 10.16 8.83 0.09
C VAL A 26 10.40 8.75 1.60
N SER A 27 10.09 9.82 2.33
CA SER A 27 10.12 9.81 3.79
C SER A 27 9.20 8.72 4.38
N LYS A 28 9.65 8.10 5.48
CA LYS A 28 8.91 7.04 6.20
C LYS A 28 7.49 7.47 6.61
N TYR A 29 7.27 8.76 6.87
CA TYR A 29 5.96 9.28 7.24
C TYR A 29 4.88 9.04 6.18
N TRP A 30 5.23 9.08 4.90
CA TRP A 30 4.28 8.81 3.82
C TRP A 30 3.88 7.34 3.76
N HIS A 31 4.79 6.43 4.08
CA HIS A 31 4.47 5.01 4.18
C HIS A 31 3.48 4.74 5.32
N TYR A 32 3.68 5.36 6.49
CA TYR A 32 2.74 5.26 7.60
C TYR A 32 1.38 5.89 7.28
N GLY A 33 1.36 7.05 6.61
CA GLY A 33 0.14 7.72 6.19
C GLY A 33 -0.69 6.84 5.23
N LEU A 34 -0.06 6.25 4.21
CA LEU A 34 -0.74 5.34 3.30
C LEU A 34 -1.25 4.09 4.01
N ALA A 35 -0.44 3.46 4.87
CA ALA A 35 -0.87 2.29 5.64
C ALA A 35 -2.10 2.59 6.53
N PHE A 36 -2.13 3.75 7.16
CA PHE A 36 -3.27 4.21 7.95
C PHE A 36 -4.54 4.38 7.10
N ILE A 37 -4.43 5.05 5.94
CA ILE A 37 -5.55 5.24 5.01
C ILE A 37 -6.10 3.87 4.54
N TYR A 38 -5.23 2.96 4.10
CA TYR A 38 -5.65 1.62 3.66
C TYR A 38 -6.30 0.82 4.78
N THR A 39 -5.84 0.97 6.03
CA THR A 39 -6.45 0.30 7.18
C THR A 39 -7.87 0.79 7.44
N ILE A 40 -8.11 2.11 7.37
CA ILE A 40 -9.45 2.68 7.50
C ILE A 40 -10.36 2.19 6.37
N LEU A 41 -9.87 2.21 5.12
CA LEU A 41 -10.62 1.74 3.96
C LEU A 41 -10.97 0.25 4.08
N MET A 42 -10.04 -0.58 4.57
CA MET A 42 -10.29 -2.00 4.84
C MET A 42 -11.38 -2.17 5.90
N CYS A 43 -11.28 -1.48 7.05
CA CYS A 43 -12.30 -1.56 8.10
C CYS A 43 -13.68 -1.12 7.59
N ALA A 44 -13.76 0.01 6.88
CA ALA A 44 -15.00 0.50 6.29
C ALA A 44 -15.58 -0.48 5.27
N SER A 45 -14.73 -1.09 4.44
CA SER A 45 -15.13 -2.10 3.46
C SER A 45 -15.64 -3.39 4.13
N CYS A 46 -14.88 -3.96 5.07
CA CYS A 46 -15.28 -5.19 5.76
C CYS A 46 -16.55 -5.00 6.58
N LEU A 47 -16.67 -3.89 7.32
CA LEU A 47 -17.87 -3.59 8.10
C LEU A 47 -19.06 -3.30 7.19
N GLY A 48 -18.90 -2.39 6.21
CA GLY A 48 -19.99 -2.01 5.31
C GLY A 48 -20.53 -3.19 4.52
N ASN A 49 -19.65 -3.92 3.82
CA ASN A 49 -20.06 -5.08 3.04
C ASN A 49 -20.50 -6.25 3.94
N GLY A 50 -19.87 -6.45 5.10
CA GLY A 50 -20.28 -7.46 6.06
C GLY A 50 -21.70 -7.22 6.60
N ILE A 51 -22.05 -5.97 6.91
CA ILE A 51 -23.40 -5.58 7.33
C ILE A 51 -24.41 -5.82 6.20
N VAL A 52 -24.07 -5.46 4.95
CA VAL A 52 -24.94 -5.74 3.79
C VAL A 52 -25.20 -7.24 3.67
N ILE A 53 -24.16 -8.06 3.66
CA ILE A 53 -24.32 -9.52 3.57
C ILE A 53 -25.17 -10.04 4.73
N TRP A 54 -24.93 -9.57 5.95
CA TRP A 54 -25.69 -10.00 7.11
C TRP A 54 -27.18 -9.68 6.99
N ILE A 55 -27.54 -8.41 6.74
CA ILE A 55 -28.94 -7.96 6.64
C ILE A 55 -29.69 -8.71 5.53
N PHE A 56 -29.05 -8.95 4.38
CA PHE A 56 -29.72 -9.60 3.25
C PHE A 56 -29.70 -11.14 3.32
N SER A 57 -28.97 -11.73 4.26
CA SER A 57 -28.92 -13.19 4.46
C SER A 57 -29.75 -13.68 5.65
N THR A 58 -30.21 -12.78 6.52
CA THR A 58 -31.11 -13.06 7.66
C THR A 58 -32.50 -12.49 7.42
#